data_AF-A0A243SFB2-F1
#
_entry.id   AF-A0A243SFB2-F1
#
_cell.length_a   1.000
_cell.length_b   1.000
_cell.length_c   1.000
_cell.angle_alpha   90.00
_cell.angle_beta   90.00
_cell.angle_gamma   90.00
#
_symmetry.space_group_name_H-M   'P 1'
#
loop_
_entity.id
_entity.type
_entity.pdbx_description
1 polymer ?
#
loop_
_entity_poly.entity_id
_entity_poly.type
_entity_poly.pdbx_seq_one_letter_code
_entity_poly.pdbx_strand_id
1 'polypeptide(L)'
;VQAYKTPQKGKNASLTTFNNDIYYANKAGIFKLNQKTKQFVKDTIMSTVFEKDEYTSGKLIVDNSNKIWLFSKNYIHYFSLSKFSKQLTQNVIPIPAALTNSMLGYENITQISHSNYLIGTTDGYYILNLNELGLKNYNVSLSGITTNKQNESFQNQSILSEGSFDHDENNISVFYAVPEFNKYINVEFQYLLEGFQEEWSEWSAKSSVNFKNLPPGNYTLKVRAKYANSTLDSTISYSFRINKPWYFTHVALLIYLIVLVFAARFIHKAYKRYYEQLEKKLIEENNLLLEIKELENEQEVMRIKNEQLSQVVDSKNKELAASTMSLNSKNELLAFIKEDLKKTTEDGNKSIKSVISTINKNINEGDSWSIFKEAFDSTDKDFLKKMKAAHPTLTPNDLRLCAYLRLNLSSKEVAPLLNISVRSVEIKRYRLRKKMELSHEQGLVEYILSV
;
A
#
# COMPACT_ATOMS: atom_id res chain seq x y z
N VAL A 1 16.32 28.07 -70.91
CA VAL A 1 16.01 26.81 -71.60
C VAL A 1 17.32 26.15 -72.00
N GLN A 2 17.63 24.96 -71.49
CA GLN A 2 18.88 24.27 -71.80
C GLN A 2 18.79 23.68 -73.22
N ALA A 3 19.77 24.00 -74.07
CA ALA A 3 19.84 23.54 -75.45
C ALA A 3 20.99 22.55 -75.63
N TYR A 4 20.75 21.48 -76.37
CA TYR A 4 21.68 20.35 -76.53
C TYR A 4 22.06 20.19 -78.00
N LYS A 5 23.35 20.10 -78.32
CA LYS A 5 23.80 19.71 -79.68
C LYS A 5 23.32 18.30 -80.03
N THR A 6 23.40 17.38 -79.06
CA THR A 6 22.86 16.03 -79.15
C THR A 6 22.34 15.63 -77.77
N PRO A 7 21.05 15.31 -77.63
CA PRO A 7 20.53 14.73 -76.39
C PRO A 7 21.27 13.42 -76.06
N GLN A 8 21.35 13.09 -74.77
CA GLN A 8 21.95 11.84 -74.34
C GLN A 8 21.20 10.64 -74.94
N LYS A 9 21.91 9.70 -75.56
CA LYS A 9 21.29 8.46 -76.04
C LYS A 9 20.80 7.63 -74.84
N GLY A 10 19.56 7.18 -74.90
CA GLY A 10 18.93 6.37 -73.85
C GLY A 10 18.38 5.05 -74.37
N LYS A 11 18.17 4.09 -73.46
CA LYS A 11 17.48 2.83 -73.76
C LYS A 11 16.02 3.12 -74.14
N ASN A 12 15.53 2.44 -75.18
CA ASN A 12 14.18 2.59 -75.73
C ASN A 12 13.84 4.03 -76.16
N ALA A 13 14.85 4.83 -76.51
CA ALA A 13 14.64 6.16 -77.04
C ALA A 13 14.09 6.09 -78.47
N SER A 14 13.31 7.08 -78.87
CA SER A 14 12.83 7.19 -80.25
C SER A 14 12.95 8.61 -80.81
N LEU A 15 12.92 8.68 -82.13
CA LEU A 15 12.93 9.91 -82.91
C LEU A 15 11.73 9.88 -83.85
N THR A 16 10.93 10.93 -83.87
CA THR A 16 9.79 11.05 -84.80
C THR A 16 9.64 12.47 -85.31
N THR A 17 8.85 12.64 -86.36
CA THR A 17 8.46 13.95 -86.87
C THR A 17 7.00 14.20 -86.54
N PHE A 18 6.70 15.33 -85.93
CA PHE A 18 5.35 15.75 -85.55
C PHE A 18 5.20 17.25 -85.84
N ASN A 19 4.17 17.64 -86.59
CA ASN A 19 3.97 19.04 -87.01
C ASN A 19 5.22 19.68 -87.67
N ASN A 20 5.89 18.95 -88.56
CA ASN A 20 7.12 19.35 -89.26
C ASN A 20 8.33 19.60 -88.34
N ASP A 21 8.22 19.30 -87.05
CA ASP A 21 9.32 19.38 -86.10
C ASP A 21 9.77 17.98 -85.70
N ILE A 22 11.08 17.83 -85.47
CA ILE A 22 11.68 16.56 -85.06
C ILE A 22 11.68 16.49 -83.53
N TYR A 23 11.12 15.42 -82.98
CA TYR A 23 11.10 15.14 -81.55
C TYR A 23 11.95 13.91 -81.24
N TYR A 24 12.76 14.04 -80.20
CA TYR A 24 13.56 12.97 -79.62
C TYR A 24 13.10 12.73 -78.19
N ALA A 25 12.78 11.49 -77.83
CA ALA A 25 12.33 11.13 -76.49
C ALA A 25 13.26 10.10 -75.85
N ASN A 26 13.61 10.31 -74.59
CA ASN A 26 14.38 9.39 -73.75
C ASN A 26 13.96 9.55 -72.27
N LYS A 27 14.63 8.84 -71.36
CA LYS A 27 14.35 8.89 -69.91
C LYS A 27 14.43 10.30 -69.29
N ALA A 28 15.23 11.20 -69.86
CA ALA A 28 15.39 12.56 -69.34
C ALA A 28 14.28 13.53 -69.79
N GLY A 29 13.45 13.14 -70.76
CA GLY A 29 12.37 13.96 -71.30
C GLY A 29 12.21 13.84 -72.80
N ILE A 30 11.47 14.80 -73.35
CA ILE A 30 11.17 14.93 -74.75
C ILE A 30 11.79 16.24 -75.24
N PHE A 31 12.50 16.16 -76.35
CA PHE A 31 13.29 17.25 -76.89
C PHE A 31 12.86 17.53 -78.32
N LYS A 32 12.60 18.81 -78.61
CA LYS A 32 12.26 19.33 -79.92
C LYS A 32 13.49 19.90 -80.61
N LEU A 33 13.75 19.52 -81.85
CA LEU A 33 14.83 20.11 -82.64
C LEU A 33 14.44 21.50 -83.13
N ASN A 34 15.23 22.51 -82.77
CA ASN A 34 15.13 23.82 -83.39
C ASN A 34 15.82 23.79 -84.76
N GLN A 35 15.03 23.94 -85.83
CA GLN A 35 15.54 23.85 -87.20
C GLN A 35 16.58 24.91 -87.57
N LYS A 36 16.51 26.10 -86.94
CA LYS A 36 17.43 27.22 -87.20
C LYS A 36 18.78 27.01 -86.52
N THR A 37 18.77 26.61 -85.24
CA THR A 37 20.00 26.42 -84.46
C THR A 37 20.58 25.02 -84.57
N LYS A 38 19.82 24.06 -85.12
CA LYS A 38 20.15 22.62 -85.17
C LYS A 38 20.44 22.03 -83.78
N GLN A 39 19.83 22.59 -82.74
CA GLN A 39 19.94 22.12 -81.36
C GLN A 39 18.60 21.63 -80.83
N PHE A 40 18.65 20.63 -79.97
CA PHE A 40 17.49 20.10 -79.27
C PHE A 40 17.18 20.93 -78.04
N VAL A 41 15.91 21.25 -77.87
CA VAL A 41 15.36 22.01 -76.75
C VAL A 41 14.35 21.13 -76.03
N LYS A 42 14.48 20.97 -74.71
CA LYS A 42 13.53 20.17 -73.94
C LYS A 42 12.13 20.80 -74.00
N ASP A 43 11.14 20.01 -74.41
CA ASP A 43 9.73 20.39 -74.42
C ASP A 43 9.17 20.28 -73.00
N THR A 44 8.70 21.37 -72.43
CA THR A 44 8.25 21.41 -71.04
C THR A 44 6.92 20.72 -70.83
N ILE A 45 6.05 20.65 -71.84
CA ILE A 45 4.70 20.10 -71.72
C ILE A 45 4.77 18.59 -71.88
N MET A 46 5.33 18.10 -72.99
CA MET A 46 5.41 16.67 -73.27
C MET A 46 6.33 15.95 -72.28
N SER A 47 7.41 16.60 -71.80
CA SER A 47 8.33 15.96 -70.83
C SER A 47 7.69 15.64 -69.48
N THR A 48 6.57 16.27 -69.11
CA THR A 48 5.85 15.96 -67.85
C THR A 48 5.39 14.51 -67.77
N VAL A 49 5.19 13.87 -68.92
CA VAL A 49 4.79 12.45 -69.02
C VAL A 49 5.81 11.50 -68.40
N PHE A 50 7.09 11.88 -68.34
CA PHE A 50 8.18 11.05 -67.82
C PHE A 50 8.62 11.43 -66.40
N GLU A 51 7.96 12.40 -65.78
CA GLU A 51 8.22 12.78 -64.39
C GLU A 51 7.66 11.72 -63.42
N LYS A 52 8.02 11.81 -62.14
CA LYS A 52 7.51 10.92 -61.06
C LYS A 52 7.67 9.42 -61.33
N ASP A 53 8.77 9.02 -61.99
CA ASP A 53 9.10 7.61 -62.29
C ASP A 53 8.08 6.89 -63.21
N GLU A 54 7.41 7.65 -64.08
CA GLU A 54 6.45 7.13 -65.08
C GLU A 54 7.13 6.63 -66.37
N TYR A 55 8.44 6.85 -66.57
CA TYR A 55 9.12 6.46 -67.81
C TYR A 55 9.21 4.94 -67.99
N THR A 56 8.66 4.44 -69.10
CA THR A 56 8.81 3.05 -69.57
C THR A 56 9.64 2.98 -70.85
N SER A 57 9.30 3.80 -71.84
CA SER A 57 10.04 3.96 -73.09
C SER A 57 9.90 5.38 -73.64
N GLY A 58 10.82 5.76 -74.52
CA GLY A 58 10.75 6.99 -75.29
C GLY A 58 10.02 6.80 -76.61
N LYS A 59 9.17 5.79 -76.76
CA LYS A 59 8.47 5.49 -78.03
C LYS A 59 7.44 6.57 -78.33
N LEU A 60 7.58 7.22 -79.49
CA LEU A 60 6.66 8.23 -80.00
C LEU A 60 6.01 7.72 -81.29
N ILE A 61 4.68 7.83 -81.40
CA ILE A 61 3.94 7.39 -82.58
C ILE A 61 3.00 8.52 -83.01
N VAL A 62 3.09 8.94 -84.26
CA VAL A 62 2.21 9.96 -84.82
C VAL A 62 1.15 9.27 -85.66
N ASP A 63 -0.13 9.55 -85.38
CA ASP A 63 -1.24 8.98 -86.12
C ASP A 63 -1.65 9.83 -87.33
N ASN A 64 -2.56 9.29 -88.15
CA ASN A 64 -3.08 9.96 -89.35
C ASN A 64 -3.93 11.19 -89.03
N SER A 65 -4.39 11.33 -87.77
CA SER A 65 -5.14 12.48 -87.27
C SER A 65 -4.23 13.55 -86.66
N ASN A 66 -2.92 13.43 -86.83
CA ASN A 66 -1.91 14.33 -86.29
C ASN A 66 -1.98 14.44 -84.74
N LYS A 67 -2.18 13.30 -84.08
CA LYS A 67 -1.94 13.12 -82.65
C LYS A 67 -0.62 12.40 -82.45
N ILE A 68 0.13 12.79 -81.42
CA ILE A 68 1.34 12.10 -81.01
C ILE A 68 1.07 11.29 -79.74
N TRP A 69 1.38 10.00 -79.80
CA TRP A 69 1.12 8.99 -78.78
C TRP A 69 2.40 8.60 -78.06
N LEU A 70 2.27 8.40 -76.75
CA LEU A 70 3.34 8.06 -75.82
C LEU A 70 2.86 7.06 -74.79
N PHE A 71 3.79 6.29 -74.25
CA PHE A 71 3.51 5.23 -73.28
C PHE A 71 4.28 5.51 -71.99
N SER A 72 3.60 5.35 -70.87
CA SER A 72 4.16 5.49 -69.52
C SER A 72 3.83 4.25 -68.70
N LYS A 73 4.28 4.21 -67.44
CA LYS A 73 4.07 3.08 -66.55
C LYS A 73 2.58 2.84 -66.30
N ASN A 74 1.83 3.90 -66.02
CA ASN A 74 0.43 3.80 -65.63
C ASN A 74 -0.57 4.27 -66.70
N TYR A 75 -0.11 4.93 -67.77
CA TYR A 75 -1.00 5.57 -68.75
C TYR A 75 -0.48 5.48 -70.20
N ILE A 76 -1.42 5.54 -71.14
CA ILE A 76 -1.17 5.89 -72.55
C ILE A 76 -1.53 7.36 -72.72
N HIS A 77 -0.61 8.16 -73.24
CA HIS A 77 -0.81 9.59 -73.46
C HIS A 77 -0.96 9.86 -74.94
N TYR A 78 -1.78 10.84 -75.28
CA TYR A 78 -1.73 11.45 -76.60
C TYR A 78 -1.86 12.96 -76.53
N PHE A 79 -1.09 13.65 -77.36
CA PHE A 79 -1.22 15.09 -77.53
C PHE A 79 -1.86 15.39 -78.87
N SER A 80 -2.84 16.27 -78.85
CA SER A 80 -3.50 16.81 -80.03
C SER A 80 -3.37 18.34 -80.03
N LEU A 81 -3.43 18.95 -81.20
CA LEU A 81 -3.54 20.40 -81.31
C LEU A 81 -4.95 20.85 -80.95
N SER A 82 -5.07 21.79 -80.02
CA SER A 82 -6.33 22.49 -79.77
C SER A 82 -6.79 23.17 -81.06
N LYS A 83 -8.07 22.97 -81.41
CA LYS A 83 -8.70 23.56 -82.60
C LYS A 83 -8.64 25.09 -82.61
N PHE A 84 -8.50 25.72 -81.45
CA PHE A 84 -8.60 27.18 -81.29
C PHE A 84 -7.29 27.88 -80.92
N SER A 85 -6.40 27.24 -80.16
CA SER A 85 -5.22 27.93 -79.60
C SER A 85 -3.88 27.52 -80.19
N LYS A 86 -3.83 26.53 -81.11
CA LYS A 86 -2.58 25.87 -81.57
C LYS A 86 -1.69 25.34 -80.42
N GLN A 87 -2.21 25.29 -79.19
CA GLN A 87 -1.54 24.68 -78.05
C GLN A 87 -1.78 23.18 -78.06
N LEU A 88 -0.81 22.43 -77.55
CA LEU A 88 -0.92 20.99 -77.37
C LEU A 88 -1.77 20.70 -76.13
N THR A 89 -2.85 19.96 -76.33
CA THR A 89 -3.69 19.44 -75.25
C THR A 89 -3.28 18.00 -74.97
N GLN A 90 -2.85 17.73 -73.74
CA GLN A 90 -2.57 16.38 -73.27
C GLN A 90 -3.88 15.67 -72.96
N ASN A 91 -4.01 14.44 -73.45
CA ASN A 91 -5.07 13.53 -73.09
C ASN A 91 -4.44 12.26 -72.54
N VAL A 92 -5.06 11.70 -71.51
CA VAL A 92 -4.53 10.58 -70.74
C VAL A 92 -5.54 9.45 -70.79
N ILE A 93 -5.06 8.25 -71.10
CA ILE A 93 -5.83 7.02 -71.12
C ILE A 93 -5.25 6.12 -70.02
N PRO A 94 -6.04 5.77 -68.98
CA PRO A 94 -5.54 5.15 -67.75
C PRO A 94 -5.29 3.66 -67.86
N ILE A 95 -4.59 3.24 -68.92
CA ILE A 95 -4.24 1.85 -69.18
C ILE A 95 -2.75 1.67 -68.83
N PRO A 96 -2.42 0.90 -67.77
CA PRO A 96 -1.03 0.65 -67.37
C PRO A 96 -0.29 -0.28 -68.33
N ALA A 97 1.01 -0.05 -68.53
CA ALA A 97 1.86 -0.91 -69.37
C ALA A 97 1.93 -2.36 -68.86
N ALA A 98 1.82 -2.56 -67.53
CA ALA A 98 1.78 -3.88 -66.92
C ALA A 98 0.56 -4.72 -67.35
N LEU A 99 -0.53 -4.06 -67.74
CA LEU A 99 -1.75 -4.72 -68.15
C LEU A 99 -1.81 -5.00 -69.65
N THR A 100 -1.12 -4.19 -70.45
CA THR A 100 -1.03 -4.37 -71.91
C THR A 100 0.03 -5.39 -72.31
N ASN A 101 0.91 -5.79 -71.39
CA ASN A 101 2.04 -6.68 -71.66
C ASN A 101 2.81 -6.28 -72.93
N SER A 102 3.04 -4.97 -73.12
CA SER A 102 3.72 -4.46 -74.31
C SER A 102 5.24 -4.58 -74.14
N MET A 103 5.92 -5.03 -75.18
CA MET A 103 7.39 -5.07 -75.19
C MET A 103 7.95 -3.64 -75.17
N LEU A 104 8.71 -3.31 -74.13
CA LEU A 104 9.26 -1.95 -73.93
C LEU A 104 10.11 -1.49 -75.11
N GLY A 105 9.80 -0.33 -75.69
CA GLY A 105 10.45 0.22 -76.89
C GLY A 105 9.82 -0.22 -78.22
N TYR A 106 8.95 -1.23 -78.19
CA TYR A 106 8.20 -1.77 -79.32
C TYR A 106 6.69 -1.57 -79.16
N GLU A 107 6.28 -0.66 -78.27
CA GLU A 107 4.90 -0.20 -78.17
C GLU A 107 4.44 0.30 -79.53
N ASN A 108 3.17 0.03 -79.84
CA ASN A 108 2.59 0.31 -81.14
C ASN A 108 1.14 0.74 -80.96
N ILE A 109 0.68 1.65 -81.81
CA ILE A 109 -0.71 2.04 -81.89
C ILE A 109 -1.01 2.45 -83.33
N THR A 110 -2.04 1.85 -83.91
CA THR A 110 -2.42 2.09 -85.30
C THR A 110 -3.88 2.52 -85.35
N GLN A 111 -4.13 3.68 -85.96
CA GLN A 111 -5.49 4.15 -86.18
C GLN A 111 -6.17 3.30 -87.27
N ILE A 112 -7.27 2.62 -86.92
CA ILE A 112 -8.07 1.82 -87.87
C ILE A 112 -9.29 2.61 -88.36
N SER A 113 -9.85 3.47 -87.50
CA SER A 113 -10.98 4.36 -87.83
C SER A 113 -10.85 5.71 -87.10
N HIS A 114 -11.81 6.61 -87.27
CA HIS A 114 -11.81 7.93 -86.61
C HIS A 114 -11.66 7.85 -85.08
N SER A 115 -12.21 6.81 -84.44
CA SER A 115 -12.15 6.62 -82.98
C SER A 115 -11.52 5.30 -82.54
N ASN A 116 -11.31 4.33 -83.43
CA ASN A 116 -10.77 3.01 -83.09
C ASN A 116 -9.28 2.90 -83.40
N TYR A 117 -8.53 2.43 -82.41
CA TYR A 117 -7.09 2.22 -82.48
C TYR A 117 -6.76 0.77 -82.14
N LEU A 118 -5.89 0.14 -82.92
CA LEU A 118 -5.33 -1.17 -82.63
C LEU A 118 -4.03 -1.00 -81.86
N ILE A 119 -3.92 -1.67 -80.72
CA ILE A 119 -2.70 -1.71 -79.92
C ILE A 119 -2.25 -3.16 -79.79
N GLY A 120 -1.05 -3.45 -80.26
CA GLY A 120 -0.43 -4.76 -80.17
C GLY A 120 0.21 -5.03 -78.81
N THR A 121 0.14 -6.27 -78.37
CA THR A 121 0.76 -6.80 -77.15
C THR A 121 1.75 -7.90 -77.54
N THR A 122 2.47 -8.49 -76.57
CA THR A 122 3.33 -9.65 -76.86
C THR A 122 2.54 -10.88 -77.34
N ASP A 123 1.28 -11.00 -76.93
CA ASP A 123 0.47 -12.20 -77.13
C ASP A 123 -0.77 -11.96 -78.00
N GLY A 124 -0.87 -10.80 -78.67
CA GLY A 124 -2.02 -10.45 -79.49
C GLY A 124 -2.20 -8.95 -79.69
N TYR A 125 -3.44 -8.48 -79.61
CA TYR A 125 -3.80 -7.07 -79.73
C TYR A 125 -5.13 -6.77 -79.03
N TYR A 126 -5.40 -5.49 -78.77
CA TYR A 126 -6.71 -4.99 -78.36
C TYR A 126 -7.12 -3.77 -79.19
N ILE A 127 -8.43 -3.54 -79.27
CA ILE A 127 -9.01 -2.38 -79.96
C ILE A 127 -9.49 -1.40 -78.90
N LEU A 128 -9.03 -0.16 -79.01
CA LEU A 128 -9.39 0.94 -78.14
C LEU A 128 -10.30 1.91 -78.89
N ASN A 129 -11.52 2.13 -78.38
CA ASN A 129 -12.44 3.14 -78.90
C ASN A 129 -12.37 4.41 -78.04
N LEU A 130 -11.84 5.51 -78.60
CA LEU A 130 -11.72 6.78 -77.90
C LEU A 130 -13.05 7.40 -77.47
N ASN A 131 -14.15 7.08 -78.15
CA ASN A 131 -15.47 7.63 -77.80
C ASN A 131 -16.08 6.95 -76.56
N GLU A 132 -15.66 5.72 -76.26
CA GLU A 132 -16.14 4.95 -75.10
C GLU A 132 -15.38 5.28 -73.81
N LEU A 133 -14.24 5.99 -73.91
CA LEU A 133 -13.44 6.45 -72.78
C LEU A 133 -14.03 7.66 -72.04
N GLY A 134 -15.29 8.00 -72.29
CA GLY A 134 -15.97 9.08 -71.59
C GLY A 134 -15.86 8.92 -70.08
N LEU A 135 -15.48 9.99 -69.39
CA LEU A 135 -15.42 10.01 -67.92
C LEU A 135 -16.81 9.72 -67.37
N LYS A 136 -16.97 8.52 -66.80
CA LYS A 136 -18.16 8.18 -66.04
C LYS A 136 -18.06 8.83 -64.66
N ASN A 137 -19.12 9.51 -64.25
CA ASN A 137 -19.22 10.02 -62.89
C ASN A 137 -19.61 8.88 -61.97
N TYR A 138 -18.62 8.28 -61.33
CA TYR A 138 -18.85 7.29 -60.30
C TYR A 138 -18.96 7.93 -58.91
N ASN A 139 -19.73 7.26 -58.05
CA ASN A 139 -19.78 7.56 -56.64
C ASN A 139 -18.93 6.57 -55.86
N VAL A 140 -18.10 7.07 -54.95
CA VAL A 140 -17.40 6.24 -53.98
C VAL A 140 -18.40 5.72 -52.97
N SER A 141 -18.39 4.41 -52.73
CA SER A 141 -19.26 3.73 -51.76
C SER A 141 -18.43 3.01 -50.72
N LEU A 142 -18.93 2.95 -49.50
CA LEU A 142 -18.40 2.07 -48.46
C LEU A 142 -18.96 0.67 -48.67
N SER A 143 -18.07 -0.31 -48.71
CA SER A 143 -18.40 -1.72 -48.92
C SER A 143 -18.51 -2.49 -47.61
N GLY A 144 -17.84 -2.03 -46.56
CA GLY A 144 -17.81 -2.70 -45.27
C GLY A 144 -17.04 -1.90 -44.23
N ILE A 145 -17.43 -2.07 -42.98
CA ILE A 145 -16.70 -1.57 -41.82
C ILE A 145 -16.56 -2.73 -40.85
N THR A 146 -15.36 -2.98 -40.38
CA THR A 146 -15.11 -3.98 -39.37
C THR A 146 -14.34 -3.40 -38.20
N THR A 147 -14.71 -3.85 -37.01
CA THR A 147 -14.01 -3.51 -35.77
C THR A 147 -13.54 -4.77 -35.08
N ASN A 148 -12.44 -4.68 -34.33
CA ASN A 148 -12.02 -5.79 -33.48
C ASN A 148 -11.26 -5.32 -32.25
N LYS A 149 -11.32 -6.15 -31.21
CA LYS A 149 -10.44 -6.04 -30.06
C LYS A 149 -9.08 -6.63 -30.38
N GLN A 150 -8.07 -6.24 -29.61
CA GLN A 150 -6.71 -6.74 -29.81
C GLN A 150 -6.70 -8.28 -29.73
N ASN A 151 -6.24 -8.93 -30.81
CA ASN A 151 -6.18 -10.39 -30.99
C ASN A 151 -7.53 -11.13 -31.04
N GLU A 152 -8.65 -10.43 -31.25
CA GLU A 152 -9.96 -11.04 -31.43
C GLU A 152 -10.43 -10.98 -32.89
N SER A 153 -11.48 -11.76 -33.20
CA SER A 153 -12.09 -11.79 -34.53
C SER A 153 -12.78 -10.48 -34.88
N PHE A 154 -12.80 -10.16 -36.18
CA PHE A 154 -13.48 -8.99 -36.70
C PHE A 154 -14.99 -9.11 -36.61
N GLN A 155 -15.63 -8.00 -36.21
CA GLN A 155 -17.08 -7.84 -36.20
C GLN A 155 -17.49 -6.84 -37.28
N ASN A 156 -18.52 -7.20 -38.06
CA ASN A 156 -19.05 -6.31 -39.09
C ASN A 156 -19.93 -5.24 -38.46
N GLN A 157 -19.74 -4.00 -38.90
CA GLN A 157 -20.49 -2.83 -38.44
C GLN A 157 -21.36 -2.25 -39.56
N SER A 158 -22.42 -1.56 -39.15
CA SER A 158 -23.31 -0.87 -40.06
C SER A 158 -22.59 0.29 -40.77
N ILE A 159 -22.80 0.37 -42.09
CA ILE A 159 -22.27 1.43 -42.95
C ILE A 159 -23.24 2.64 -42.99
N LEU A 160 -24.52 2.41 -42.70
CA LEU A 160 -25.60 3.39 -42.87
C LEU A 160 -25.77 4.32 -41.66
N SER A 161 -25.31 3.88 -40.49
CA SER A 161 -25.46 4.60 -39.22
C SER A 161 -24.11 5.01 -38.67
N GLU A 162 -24.07 6.09 -37.89
CA GLU A 162 -22.88 6.48 -37.15
C GLU A 162 -22.42 5.33 -36.24
N GLY A 163 -21.10 5.08 -36.23
CA GLY A 163 -20.50 4.03 -35.41
C GLY A 163 -20.32 4.49 -33.96
N SER A 164 -20.62 3.63 -33.00
CA SER A 164 -20.26 3.84 -31.60
C SER A 164 -19.64 2.55 -31.09
N PHE A 165 -18.34 2.60 -30.78
CA PHE A 165 -17.53 1.44 -30.43
C PHE A 165 -17.02 1.55 -29.00
N ASP A 166 -16.86 0.41 -28.33
CA ASP A 166 -16.26 0.37 -27.01
C ASP A 166 -14.77 0.72 -27.06
N HIS A 167 -14.20 1.11 -25.91
CA HIS A 167 -12.80 1.50 -25.81
C HIS A 167 -11.82 0.45 -26.36
N ASP A 168 -12.14 -0.83 -26.21
CA ASP A 168 -11.31 -1.96 -26.62
C ASP A 168 -11.54 -2.36 -28.09
N GLU A 169 -12.58 -1.85 -28.74
CA GLU A 169 -12.89 -2.05 -30.18
C GLU A 169 -12.22 -0.98 -31.05
N ASN A 170 -10.95 -0.72 -30.78
CA ASN A 170 -10.21 0.43 -31.32
C ASN A 170 -9.39 0.13 -32.59
N ASN A 171 -9.51 -1.08 -33.13
CA ASN A 171 -8.97 -1.43 -34.45
C ASN A 171 -10.11 -1.41 -35.46
N ILE A 172 -10.01 -0.52 -36.44
CA ILE A 172 -11.09 -0.23 -37.39
C ILE A 172 -10.56 -0.42 -38.80
N SER A 173 -11.15 -1.35 -39.54
CA SER A 173 -10.90 -1.53 -40.96
C SER A 173 -12.10 -1.07 -41.76
N VAL A 174 -11.83 -0.23 -42.76
CA VAL A 174 -12.86 0.32 -43.62
C VAL A 174 -12.57 -0.07 -45.05
N PHE A 175 -13.59 -0.59 -45.73
CA PHE A 175 -13.55 -1.05 -47.11
C PHE A 175 -14.40 -0.13 -47.96
N TYR A 176 -13.86 0.29 -49.10
CA TYR A 176 -14.50 1.23 -50.01
C TYR A 176 -14.27 0.82 -51.45
N ALA A 177 -15.22 1.14 -52.31
CA ALA A 177 -15.19 0.76 -53.71
C ALA A 177 -15.87 1.80 -54.61
N VAL A 178 -15.44 1.79 -55.87
CA VAL A 178 -16.08 2.46 -56.99
C VAL A 178 -16.59 1.37 -57.92
N PRO A 179 -17.84 1.42 -58.42
CA PRO A 179 -18.41 0.39 -59.29
C PRO A 179 -17.86 0.48 -60.73
N GLU A 180 -16.54 0.41 -60.87
CA GLU A 180 -15.86 0.27 -62.16
C GLU A 180 -15.48 -1.20 -62.36
N PHE A 181 -15.92 -1.76 -63.48
CA PHE A 181 -15.70 -3.16 -63.86
C PHE A 181 -14.64 -3.31 -64.96
N ASN A 182 -14.22 -2.20 -65.57
CA ASN A 182 -13.16 -2.18 -66.55
C ASN A 182 -11.81 -2.43 -65.88
N LYS A 183 -11.31 -3.66 -66.01
CA LYS A 183 -9.99 -4.08 -65.52
C LYS A 183 -8.85 -3.19 -66.03
N TYR A 184 -9.04 -2.49 -67.15
CA TYR A 184 -8.04 -1.62 -67.75
C TYR A 184 -7.95 -0.23 -67.17
N ILE A 185 -8.79 0.12 -66.20
CA ILE A 185 -8.76 1.43 -65.55
C ILE A 185 -8.50 1.23 -64.06
N ASN A 186 -7.33 1.70 -63.61
CA ASN A 186 -7.01 1.69 -62.19
C ASN A 186 -7.75 2.82 -61.47
N VAL A 187 -8.50 2.46 -60.41
CA VAL A 187 -9.06 3.40 -59.45
C VAL A 187 -8.07 3.56 -58.30
N GLU A 188 -7.75 4.79 -57.97
CA GLU A 188 -6.93 5.12 -56.79
C GLU A 188 -7.78 5.82 -55.75
N PHE A 189 -7.45 5.62 -54.48
CA PHE A 189 -8.17 6.16 -53.34
C PHE A 189 -7.25 7.01 -52.47
N GLN A 190 -7.85 7.98 -51.81
CA GLN A 190 -7.27 8.71 -50.70
C GLN A 190 -8.27 8.76 -49.55
N TYR A 191 -7.73 8.71 -48.34
CA TYR A 191 -8.52 8.85 -47.14
C TYR A 191 -7.96 9.93 -46.22
N LEU A 192 -8.85 10.50 -45.42
CA LEU A 192 -8.57 11.46 -44.35
C LEU A 192 -9.37 11.03 -43.12
N LEU A 193 -8.70 10.81 -41.99
CA LEU A 193 -9.36 10.52 -40.71
C LEU A 193 -9.28 11.74 -39.80
N GLU A 194 -10.33 12.56 -39.84
CA GLU A 194 -10.43 13.73 -38.96
C GLU A 194 -10.51 13.28 -37.50
N GLY A 195 -9.73 13.92 -36.63
CA GLY A 195 -9.52 13.50 -35.24
C GLY A 195 -8.26 12.63 -35.03
N PHE A 196 -7.61 12.15 -36.10
CA PHE A 196 -6.35 11.40 -36.03
C PHE A 196 -5.25 11.99 -36.92
N GLN A 197 -5.58 12.40 -38.14
CA GLN A 197 -4.63 12.99 -39.10
C GLN A 197 -5.25 14.25 -39.74
N GLU A 198 -4.40 15.23 -40.11
CA GLU A 198 -4.86 16.50 -40.72
C GLU A 198 -4.76 16.50 -42.26
N GLU A 199 -3.89 15.66 -42.83
CA GLU A 199 -3.64 15.59 -44.27
C GLU A 199 -4.24 14.33 -44.92
N TRP A 200 -4.52 14.43 -46.23
CA TRP A 200 -4.94 13.29 -47.04
C TRP A 200 -3.78 12.30 -47.19
N SER A 201 -4.10 11.00 -47.21
CA SER A 201 -3.12 9.96 -47.54
C SER A 201 -2.57 10.14 -48.96
N GLU A 202 -1.46 9.47 -49.28
CA GLU A 202 -1.04 9.28 -50.68
C GLU A 202 -2.10 8.52 -51.48
N TRP A 203 -2.13 8.75 -52.80
CA TRP A 203 -2.98 7.98 -53.72
C TRP A 203 -2.55 6.52 -53.76
N SER A 204 -3.51 5.62 -53.62
CA SER A 204 -3.25 4.18 -53.59
C SER A 204 -4.37 3.38 -54.22
N ALA A 205 -4.06 2.31 -54.95
CA ALA A 205 -5.05 1.39 -55.50
C ALA A 205 -5.72 0.48 -54.44
N LYS A 206 -5.34 0.60 -53.16
CA LYS A 206 -5.93 -0.21 -52.07
C LYS A 206 -7.35 0.27 -51.76
N SER A 207 -8.32 -0.65 -51.86
CA SER A 207 -9.74 -0.47 -51.53
C SER A 207 -10.05 -0.61 -50.03
N SER A 208 -9.03 -0.56 -49.17
CA SER A 208 -9.21 -0.65 -47.72
C SER A 208 -8.13 0.11 -46.97
N VAL A 209 -8.51 0.57 -45.78
CA VAL A 209 -7.64 1.19 -44.78
C VAL A 209 -7.86 0.51 -43.44
N ASN A 210 -6.79 0.34 -42.67
CA ASN A 210 -6.83 -0.23 -41.33
C ASN A 210 -6.17 0.73 -40.34
N PHE A 211 -6.96 1.22 -39.38
CA PHE A 211 -6.51 2.03 -38.27
C PHE A 211 -6.40 1.16 -37.03
N LYS A 212 -5.21 1.13 -36.42
CA LYS A 212 -4.94 0.31 -35.24
C LYS A 212 -4.82 1.17 -34.00
N ASN A 213 -5.35 0.68 -32.89
CA ASN A 213 -5.25 1.29 -31.57
C ASN A 213 -5.66 2.77 -31.52
N LEU A 214 -6.79 3.11 -32.15
CA LEU A 214 -7.28 4.49 -32.13
C LEU A 214 -7.63 4.93 -30.69
N PRO A 215 -7.22 6.13 -30.26
CA PRO A 215 -7.57 6.61 -28.93
C PRO A 215 -9.09 6.91 -28.81
N PRO A 216 -9.64 6.99 -27.59
CA PRO A 216 -11.03 7.40 -27.39
C PRO A 216 -11.28 8.82 -27.93
N GLY A 217 -12.30 8.97 -28.75
CA GLY A 217 -12.55 10.23 -29.46
C GLY A 217 -13.68 10.11 -30.49
N ASN A 218 -13.99 11.25 -31.11
CA ASN A 218 -14.89 11.32 -32.26
C ASN A 218 -14.05 11.41 -33.52
N TYR A 219 -14.42 10.65 -34.53
CA TYR A 219 -13.70 10.56 -35.79
C TYR A 219 -14.65 10.68 -36.96
N THR A 220 -14.15 11.31 -38.04
CA THR A 220 -14.85 11.34 -39.33
C THR A 220 -13.89 10.90 -40.41
N LEU A 221 -14.14 9.72 -40.97
CA LEU A 221 -13.41 9.20 -42.11
C LEU A 221 -13.99 9.80 -43.38
N LYS A 222 -13.16 10.47 -44.17
CA LYS A 222 -13.47 10.94 -45.52
C LYS A 222 -12.67 10.13 -46.52
N VAL A 223 -13.33 9.62 -47.55
CA VAL A 223 -12.67 8.88 -48.64
C VAL A 223 -13.08 9.49 -49.97
N ARG A 224 -12.09 9.74 -50.82
CA ARG A 224 -12.28 10.16 -52.22
C ARG A 224 -11.53 9.23 -53.15
N ALA A 225 -11.99 9.15 -54.39
CA ALA A 225 -11.34 8.34 -55.39
C ALA A 225 -10.95 9.17 -56.61
N LYS A 226 -9.93 8.71 -57.31
CA LYS A 226 -9.48 9.20 -58.59
C LYS A 226 -9.71 8.10 -59.62
N TYR A 227 -10.47 8.44 -60.65
CA TYR A 227 -10.79 7.59 -61.77
C TYR A 227 -10.16 8.19 -63.02
N ALA A 228 -9.42 7.39 -63.79
CA ALA A 228 -8.82 7.86 -65.04
C ALA A 228 -7.96 9.14 -64.90
N ASN A 229 -7.26 9.30 -63.77
CA ASN A 229 -6.51 10.51 -63.39
C ASN A 229 -7.36 11.78 -63.14
N SER A 230 -8.68 11.68 -63.16
CA SER A 230 -9.61 12.70 -62.69
C SER A 230 -10.07 12.37 -61.27
N THR A 231 -9.97 13.33 -60.36
CA THR A 231 -10.60 13.21 -59.04
C THR A 231 -12.10 13.17 -59.22
N LEU A 232 -12.77 12.19 -58.59
CA LEU A 232 -14.22 12.16 -58.54
C LEU A 232 -14.70 13.22 -57.54
N ASP A 233 -15.80 13.90 -57.86
CA ASP A 233 -16.39 14.91 -56.98
C ASP A 233 -17.02 14.29 -55.73
N SER A 234 -17.35 12.99 -55.78
CA SER A 234 -17.95 12.26 -54.68
C SER A 234 -16.92 11.92 -53.60
N THR A 235 -17.08 12.56 -52.44
CA THR A 235 -16.37 12.19 -51.20
C THR A 235 -17.36 11.54 -50.24
N ILE A 236 -17.09 10.29 -49.84
CA ILE A 236 -17.88 9.62 -48.82
C ILE A 236 -17.36 9.98 -47.44
N SER A 237 -18.27 10.22 -46.49
CA SER A 237 -17.95 10.54 -45.10
C SER A 237 -18.63 9.55 -44.17
N TYR A 238 -17.88 9.02 -43.19
CA TYR A 238 -18.40 8.13 -42.16
C TYR A 238 -17.91 8.59 -40.79
N SER A 239 -18.85 8.90 -39.90
CA SER A 239 -18.55 9.34 -38.54
C SER A 239 -18.70 8.18 -37.57
N PHE A 240 -17.74 8.07 -36.65
CA PHE A 240 -17.80 7.10 -35.56
C PHE A 240 -17.15 7.65 -34.30
N ARG A 241 -17.51 7.06 -33.16
CA ARG A 241 -16.97 7.40 -31.84
C ARG A 241 -16.41 6.17 -31.15
N ILE A 242 -15.24 6.33 -30.56
CA ILE A 242 -14.65 5.35 -29.64
C ILE A 242 -14.89 5.83 -28.21
N ASN A 243 -15.61 5.03 -27.43
CA ASN A 243 -15.97 5.37 -26.06
C ASN A 243 -14.75 5.35 -25.13
N LYS A 244 -14.80 6.17 -24.08
CA LYS A 244 -13.77 6.15 -23.02
C LYS A 244 -13.97 4.91 -22.13
N PRO A 245 -12.90 4.31 -21.58
CA PRO A 245 -13.04 3.24 -20.62
C PRO A 245 -13.86 3.67 -19.40
N TRP A 246 -14.70 2.76 -18.88
CA TRP A 246 -15.61 3.03 -17.77
C TRP A 246 -14.89 3.50 -16.49
N TYR A 247 -13.68 3.00 -16.22
CA TYR A 247 -12.86 3.38 -15.05
C TYR A 247 -12.29 4.80 -15.15
N PHE A 248 -12.38 5.44 -16.32
CA PHE A 248 -11.96 6.83 -16.54
C PHE A 248 -13.14 7.81 -16.53
N THR A 249 -14.35 7.34 -16.18
CA THR A 249 -15.55 8.19 -16.08
C THR A 249 -15.56 9.01 -14.79
N HIS A 250 -16.22 10.17 -14.80
CA HIS A 250 -16.37 11.02 -13.61
C HIS A 250 -17.06 10.29 -12.45
N VAL A 251 -17.97 9.36 -12.75
CA VAL A 251 -18.63 8.51 -11.75
C VAL A 251 -17.63 7.54 -11.10
N ALA A 252 -16.75 6.91 -11.87
CA ALA A 252 -15.70 6.04 -11.33
C ALA A 252 -14.74 6.82 -10.42
N LEU A 253 -14.37 8.05 -10.81
CA LEU A 253 -13.52 8.92 -9.98
C LEU A 253 -14.20 9.27 -8.64
N LEU A 254 -15.51 9.54 -8.65
CA LEU A 254 -16.28 9.77 -7.43
C LEU A 254 -16.31 8.52 -6.53
N ILE A 255 -16.47 7.32 -7.10
CA ILE A 255 -16.41 6.06 -6.34
C ILE A 255 -15.01 5.87 -5.72
N TYR A 256 -13.93 6.13 -6.46
CA TYR A 256 -12.57 6.05 -5.90
C TYR A 256 -12.36 7.03 -4.75
N LEU A 257 -12.89 8.24 -4.85
CA LEU A 257 -12.83 9.22 -3.77
C LEU A 257 -13.60 8.74 -2.53
N ILE A 258 -14.77 8.15 -2.72
CA ILE A 258 -15.56 7.56 -1.63
C ILE A 258 -14.79 6.42 -0.96
N VAL A 259 -14.24 5.48 -1.74
CA VAL A 259 -13.44 4.35 -1.22
C VAL A 259 -12.23 4.87 -0.45
N LEU A 260 -11.54 5.90 -0.95
CA LEU A 260 -10.40 6.53 -0.27
C LEU A 260 -10.81 7.15 1.06
N VAL A 261 -11.95 7.85 1.12
CA VAL A 261 -12.48 8.41 2.38
C VAL A 261 -12.83 7.31 3.38
N PHE A 262 -13.48 6.23 2.93
CA PHE A 262 -13.79 5.09 3.80
C PHE A 262 -12.53 4.38 4.30
N ALA A 263 -11.54 4.16 3.42
CA ALA A 263 -10.25 3.59 3.78
C ALA A 263 -9.53 4.47 4.81
N ALA A 264 -9.47 5.79 4.59
CA ALA A 264 -8.91 6.73 5.55
C ALA A 264 -9.64 6.70 6.90
N ARG A 265 -10.99 6.63 6.89
CA ARG A 265 -11.79 6.53 8.11
C ARG A 265 -11.55 5.21 8.85
N PHE A 266 -11.42 4.11 8.11
CA PHE A 266 -11.13 2.79 8.66
C PHE A 266 -9.73 2.75 9.27
N ILE A 267 -8.72 3.25 8.56
CA ILE A 267 -7.34 3.37 9.05
C ILE A 267 -7.30 4.25 10.30
N HIS A 268 -7.95 5.41 10.30
CA HIS A 268 -8.03 6.28 11.47
C HIS A 268 -8.67 5.58 12.67
N LYS A 269 -9.75 4.84 12.46
CA LYS A 269 -10.42 4.07 13.53
C LYS A 269 -9.54 2.93 14.06
N ALA A 270 -8.84 2.21 13.17
CA ALA A 270 -7.91 1.15 13.55
C ALA A 270 -6.74 1.72 14.36
N TYR A 271 -6.17 2.84 13.91
CA TYR A 271 -5.11 3.56 14.58
C TYR A 271 -5.54 4.04 15.97
N LYS A 272 -6.72 4.67 16.07
CA LYS A 272 -7.26 5.13 17.36
C LYS A 272 -7.43 3.97 18.36
N ARG A 273 -7.98 2.84 17.92
CA ARG A 273 -8.12 1.64 18.77
C ARG A 273 -6.78 1.07 19.23
N TYR A 274 -5.79 1.06 18.35
CA TYR A 274 -4.44 0.62 18.70
C TYR A 274 -3.81 1.52 19.78
N TYR A 275 -3.94 2.84 19.63
CA TYR A 275 -3.43 3.79 20.63
C TYR A 275 -4.18 3.72 21.96
N GLU A 276 -5.50 3.57 21.96
CA GLU A 276 -6.28 3.38 23.20
C GLU A 276 -5.85 2.13 23.97
N GLN A 277 -5.50 1.04 23.27
CA GLN A 277 -4.97 -0.17 23.91
C GLN A 277 -3.55 0.04 24.45
N LEU A 278 -2.72 0.79 23.73
CA LEU A 278 -1.37 1.12 24.16
C LEU A 278 -1.38 2.00 25.42
N GLU A 279 -2.24 3.01 25.44
CA GLU A 279 -2.43 3.90 26.60
C GLU A 279 -2.91 3.12 27.83
N LYS A 280 -3.86 2.20 27.67
CA LYS A 280 -4.32 1.34 28.78
C LYS A 280 -3.20 0.48 29.37
N LYS A 281 -2.36 -0.13 28.53
CA LYS A 281 -1.20 -0.91 28.99
C LYS A 281 -0.20 -0.02 29.73
N LEU A 282 0.06 1.18 29.21
CA LEU A 282 0.96 2.12 29.86
C LEU A 282 0.43 2.60 31.22
N ILE A 283 -0.88 2.80 31.34
CA ILE A 283 -1.53 3.14 32.62
C ILE A 283 -1.44 1.96 33.59
N GLU A 284 -1.68 0.73 33.12
CA GLU A 284 -1.56 -0.48 33.94
C GLU A 284 -0.13 -0.69 34.46
N GLU A 285 0.87 -0.54 33.60
CA GLU A 285 2.29 -0.59 33.98
C GLU A 285 2.66 0.50 35.00
N ASN A 286 2.16 1.73 34.81
CA ASN A 286 2.39 2.81 35.77
C ASN A 286 1.69 2.54 37.12
N ASN A 287 0.48 2.01 37.11
CA ASN A 287 -0.25 1.67 38.34
C ASN A 287 0.48 0.56 39.11
N LEU A 288 0.96 -0.47 38.41
CA LEU A 288 1.77 -1.53 39.01
C LEU A 288 3.07 -0.97 39.62
N LEU A 289 3.73 -0.05 38.91
CA LEU A 289 4.92 0.62 39.42
C LEU A 289 4.65 1.46 40.67
N LEU A 290 3.50 2.15 40.71
CA LEU A 290 3.07 2.91 41.89
C LEU A 290 2.79 1.97 43.07
N GLU A 291 2.12 0.84 42.84
CA GLU A 291 1.84 -0.16 43.88
C GLU A 291 3.13 -0.76 44.46
N ILE A 292 4.10 -1.12 43.61
CA ILE A 292 5.41 -1.60 44.06
C ILE A 292 6.09 -0.54 44.95
N LYS A 293 6.05 0.73 44.55
CA LYS A 293 6.64 1.83 45.31
C LYS A 293 5.93 2.10 46.63
N GLU A 294 4.61 1.92 46.69
CA GLU A 294 3.83 2.01 47.92
C GLU A 294 4.22 0.88 48.89
N LEU A 295 4.32 -0.36 48.40
CA LEU A 295 4.77 -1.51 49.18
C LEU A 295 6.20 -1.33 49.72
N GLU A 296 7.12 -0.81 48.91
CA GLU A 296 8.48 -0.48 49.35
C GLU A 296 8.48 0.55 50.49
N ASN A 297 7.66 1.61 50.36
CA ASN A 297 7.50 2.61 51.41
C ASN A 297 6.88 2.01 52.69
N GLU A 298 5.86 1.16 52.58
CA GLU A 298 5.25 0.49 53.73
C GLU A 298 6.25 -0.42 54.45
N GLN A 299 7.08 -1.16 53.71
CA GLN A 299 8.14 -1.98 54.29
C GLN A 299 9.16 -1.13 55.04
N GLU A 300 9.57 0.00 54.48
CA GLU A 300 10.51 0.91 55.13
C GLU A 300 9.92 1.53 56.41
N VAL A 301 8.65 1.94 56.38
CA VAL A 301 7.93 2.42 57.56
C VAL A 301 7.83 1.32 58.63
N MET A 302 7.52 0.09 58.24
CA MET A 302 7.44 -1.05 59.15
C MET A 302 8.81 -1.36 59.78
N ARG A 303 9.89 -1.28 59.00
CA ARG A 303 11.27 -1.47 59.48
C ARG A 303 11.62 -0.44 60.57
N ILE A 304 11.40 0.84 60.30
CA ILE A 304 11.63 1.93 61.26
C ILE A 304 10.80 1.72 62.53
N LYS A 305 9.53 1.32 62.39
CA LYS A 305 8.65 1.08 63.54
C LYS A 305 9.11 -0.08 64.40
N ASN A 306 9.57 -1.17 63.80
CA ASN A 306 10.16 -2.31 64.52
C ASN A 306 11.44 -1.92 65.27
N GLU A 307 12.31 -1.11 64.65
CA GLU A 307 13.50 -0.57 65.31
C GLU A 307 13.14 0.28 66.54
N GLN A 308 12.14 1.16 66.42
CA GLN A 308 11.64 1.95 67.56
C GLN A 308 11.05 1.08 68.67
N LEU A 309 10.24 0.07 68.32
CA LEU A 309 9.61 -0.81 69.30
C LEU A 309 10.66 -1.58 70.11
N SER A 310 11.70 -2.07 69.44
CA SER A 310 12.82 -2.78 70.07
C SER A 310 13.55 -1.90 71.08
N GLN A 311 13.84 -0.63 70.72
CA GLN A 311 14.46 0.33 71.64
C GLN A 311 13.61 0.59 72.89
N VAL A 312 12.29 0.69 72.73
CA VAL A 312 11.37 0.90 73.86
C VAL A 312 11.37 -0.31 74.80
N VAL A 313 11.34 -1.53 74.25
CA VAL A 313 11.41 -2.77 75.04
C VAL A 313 12.71 -2.84 75.85
N ASP A 314 13.85 -2.55 75.21
CA ASP A 314 15.15 -2.55 75.87
C ASP A 314 15.24 -1.52 77.01
N SER A 315 14.66 -0.33 76.82
CA SER A 315 14.60 0.69 77.86
C SER A 315 13.77 0.23 79.06
N LYS A 316 12.62 -0.43 78.83
CA LYS A 316 11.73 -0.90 79.89
C LYS A 316 12.34 -2.06 80.68
N ASN A 317 13.06 -2.96 80.01
CA ASN A 317 13.79 -4.04 80.69
C ASN A 317 14.88 -3.52 81.63
N LYS A 318 15.62 -2.47 81.23
CA LYS A 318 16.63 -1.82 82.10
C LYS A 318 16.01 -1.19 83.35
N GLU A 319 14.87 -0.51 83.19
CA GLU A 319 14.13 0.13 84.29
C GLU A 319 13.66 -0.91 85.32
N LEU A 320 13.13 -2.05 84.85
CA LEU A 320 12.67 -3.15 85.70
C LEU A 320 13.82 -3.81 86.48
N ALA A 321 14.97 -4.03 85.83
CA ALA A 321 16.15 -4.63 86.45
C ALA A 321 16.71 -3.74 87.59
N ALA A 322 16.78 -2.43 87.38
CA ALA A 322 17.24 -1.49 88.39
C ALA A 322 16.33 -1.47 89.64
N SER A 323 15.02 -1.50 89.45
CA SER A 323 14.04 -1.55 90.54
C SER A 323 14.16 -2.83 91.38
N THR A 324 14.34 -3.98 90.71
CA THR A 324 14.49 -5.29 91.37
C THR A 324 15.77 -5.37 92.21
N MET A 325 16.89 -4.86 91.70
CA MET A 325 18.17 -4.83 92.44
C MET A 325 18.09 -3.94 93.69
N SER A 326 17.45 -2.76 93.60
CA SER A 326 17.30 -1.86 94.74
C SER A 326 16.50 -2.48 95.89
N LEU A 327 15.50 -3.31 95.58
CA LEU A 327 14.71 -4.04 96.58
C LEU A 327 15.53 -5.14 97.27
N ASN A 328 16.34 -5.88 96.51
CA ASN A 328 17.19 -6.92 97.08
C ASN A 328 18.30 -6.34 97.98
N SER A 329 18.97 -5.26 97.57
CA SER A 329 19.98 -4.62 98.42
C SER A 329 19.40 -4.07 99.72
N LYS A 330 18.16 -3.55 99.72
CA LYS A 330 17.46 -3.15 100.95
C LYS A 330 17.25 -4.33 101.89
N ASN A 331 16.86 -5.49 101.34
CA ASN A 331 16.61 -6.69 102.13
C ASN A 331 17.90 -7.29 102.70
N GLU A 332 19.01 -7.26 101.95
CA GLU A 332 20.32 -7.71 102.45
C GLU A 332 20.86 -6.83 103.58
N LEU A 333 20.69 -5.50 103.47
CA LEU A 333 21.14 -4.55 104.48
C LEU A 333 20.37 -4.73 105.81
N LEU A 334 19.07 -5.01 105.72
CA LEU A 334 18.24 -5.35 106.88
C LEU A 334 18.62 -6.70 107.51
N ALA A 335 19.04 -7.68 106.71
CA ALA A 335 19.57 -8.95 107.21
C ALA A 335 20.93 -8.79 107.89
N PHE A 336 21.79 -7.90 107.40
CA PHE A 336 23.09 -7.59 108.01
C PHE A 336 22.94 -6.90 109.37
N ILE A 337 22.07 -5.90 109.47
CA ILE A 337 21.75 -5.21 110.73
C ILE A 337 21.18 -6.20 111.78
N LYS A 338 20.42 -7.20 111.33
CA LYS A 338 19.87 -8.26 112.19
C LYS A 338 20.97 -9.16 112.77
N GLU A 339 22.00 -9.50 111.99
CA GLU A 339 23.08 -10.39 112.43
C GLU A 339 23.98 -9.70 113.48
N ASP A 340 24.29 -8.43 113.29
CA ASP A 340 25.11 -7.64 114.23
C ASP A 340 24.41 -7.42 115.58
N LEU A 341 23.10 -7.18 115.58
CA LEU A 341 22.33 -7.03 116.82
C LEU A 341 22.22 -8.33 117.64
N LYS A 342 22.44 -9.50 117.00
CA LYS A 342 22.39 -10.82 117.65
C LYS A 342 23.69 -11.16 118.39
N LYS A 343 24.82 -10.54 118.04
CA LYS A 343 26.13 -10.76 118.67
C LYS A 343 26.32 -10.05 120.02
N THR A 344 25.39 -9.17 120.42
CA THR A 344 25.57 -8.26 121.57
C THR A 344 24.77 -8.67 122.83
N THR A 345 24.23 -9.89 122.89
CA THR A 345 23.36 -10.33 124.01
C THR A 345 24.03 -11.42 124.87
N GLU A 346 24.84 -11.01 125.84
CA GLU A 346 25.15 -11.86 127.02
C GLU A 346 24.74 -11.25 128.36
N ASP A 347 24.46 -9.94 128.44
CA ASP A 347 23.93 -9.34 129.68
C ASP A 347 22.61 -8.60 129.47
N GLY A 348 21.66 -8.93 130.34
CA GLY A 348 20.25 -8.62 130.19
C GLY A 348 19.94 -7.12 130.19
N ASN A 349 19.54 -6.61 129.03
CA ASN A 349 18.79 -5.35 128.97
C ASN A 349 17.54 -5.50 128.09
N LYS A 350 16.37 -5.29 128.70
CA LYS A 350 15.02 -5.46 128.11
C LYS A 350 14.78 -4.58 126.87
N SER A 351 15.59 -3.55 126.63
CA SER A 351 15.50 -2.63 125.50
C SER A 351 15.92 -3.25 124.16
N ILE A 352 16.89 -4.18 124.14
CA ILE A 352 17.40 -4.80 122.89
C ILE A 352 16.45 -5.87 122.34
N LYS A 353 15.75 -6.60 123.23
CA LYS A 353 14.66 -7.52 122.82
C LYS A 353 13.53 -6.81 122.08
N SER A 354 13.25 -5.54 122.41
CA SER A 354 12.22 -4.74 121.72
C SER A 354 12.65 -4.30 120.31
N VAL A 355 13.94 -4.04 120.10
CA VAL A 355 14.50 -3.69 118.79
C VAL A 355 14.56 -4.93 117.89
N ILE A 356 14.98 -6.08 118.41
CA ILE A 356 14.93 -7.36 117.69
C ILE A 356 13.48 -7.76 117.39
N SER A 357 12.53 -7.49 118.29
CA SER A 357 11.09 -7.66 118.04
C SER A 357 10.55 -6.70 116.98
N THR A 358 10.99 -5.45 116.94
CA THR A 358 10.55 -4.44 115.96
C THR A 358 11.12 -4.74 114.58
N ILE A 359 12.37 -5.25 114.53
CA ILE A 359 12.97 -5.80 113.31
C ILE A 359 12.25 -7.08 112.90
N ASN A 360 11.90 -7.98 113.83
CA ASN A 360 11.09 -9.17 113.52
C ASN A 360 9.69 -8.81 113.02
N LYS A 361 9.09 -7.72 113.50
CA LYS A 361 7.77 -7.24 113.06
C LYS A 361 7.84 -6.50 111.71
N ASN A 362 8.95 -5.83 111.39
CA ASN A 362 9.17 -5.19 110.08
C ASN A 362 9.74 -6.12 109.00
N ILE A 363 10.40 -7.23 109.38
CA ILE A 363 10.88 -8.26 108.45
C ILE A 363 9.82 -9.34 108.23
N ASN A 364 8.92 -9.57 109.19
CA ASN A 364 7.83 -10.53 109.08
C ASN A 364 6.49 -9.90 109.51
N GLU A 365 5.84 -9.14 108.62
CA GLU A 365 4.37 -9.12 108.51
C GLU A 365 3.90 -8.29 107.29
N GLY A 366 3.02 -8.88 106.48
CA GLY A 366 1.94 -8.15 105.81
C GLY A 366 2.17 -7.61 104.38
N ASP A 367 3.06 -6.63 104.21
CA ASP A 367 2.86 -5.64 103.12
C ASP A 367 3.49 -5.98 101.76
N SER A 368 4.51 -6.85 101.68
CA SER A 368 5.13 -7.18 100.39
C SER A 368 4.17 -7.87 99.42
N TRP A 369 3.16 -8.59 99.93
CA TRP A 369 2.15 -9.22 99.07
C TRP A 369 1.11 -8.21 98.56
N SER A 370 0.73 -7.20 99.35
CA SER A 370 -0.24 -6.18 98.91
C SER A 370 0.36 -5.32 97.79
N ILE A 371 1.60 -4.85 97.98
CA ILE A 371 2.33 -4.06 96.97
C ILE A 371 2.59 -4.89 95.71
N PHE A 372 3.02 -6.15 95.86
CA PHE A 372 3.20 -7.06 94.73
C PHE A 372 1.87 -7.28 93.99
N LYS A 373 0.77 -7.50 94.72
CA LYS A 373 -0.54 -7.76 94.11
C LYS A 373 -1.04 -6.54 93.34
N GLU A 374 -0.88 -5.32 93.85
CA GLU A 374 -1.23 -4.09 93.11
C GLU A 374 -0.39 -3.91 91.84
N ALA A 375 0.92 -4.13 91.92
CA ALA A 375 1.80 -4.06 90.75
C ALA A 375 1.47 -5.16 89.72
N PHE A 376 1.20 -6.39 90.18
CA PHE A 376 0.82 -7.52 89.34
C PHE A 376 -0.53 -7.30 88.67
N ASP A 377 -1.56 -6.90 89.42
CA ASP A 377 -2.91 -6.61 88.89
C ASP A 377 -2.88 -5.44 87.88
N SER A 378 -1.90 -4.52 87.96
CA SER A 378 -1.71 -3.46 86.95
C SER A 378 -1.17 -3.98 85.61
N THR A 379 -0.39 -5.07 85.62
CA THR A 379 0.30 -5.62 84.45
C THR A 379 -0.50 -6.75 83.80
N ASP A 380 -1.10 -7.63 84.60
CA ASP A 380 -1.89 -8.78 84.14
C ASP A 380 -3.28 -8.76 84.80
N LYS A 381 -4.11 -7.81 84.32
CA LYS A 381 -5.46 -7.58 84.82
C LYS A 381 -6.28 -8.86 84.71
N ASP A 382 -6.90 -9.24 85.83
CA ASP A 382 -7.82 -10.36 85.98
C ASP A 382 -7.21 -11.78 85.99
N PHE A 383 -5.89 -11.97 85.86
CA PHE A 383 -5.28 -13.31 85.96
C PHE A 383 -5.65 -14.03 87.28
N LEU A 384 -5.49 -13.36 88.42
CA LEU A 384 -5.83 -13.95 89.72
C LEU A 384 -7.32 -14.30 89.84
N LYS A 385 -8.19 -13.53 89.19
CA LYS A 385 -9.63 -13.82 89.13
C LYS A 385 -9.92 -15.03 88.25
N LYS A 386 -9.32 -15.09 87.04
CA LYS A 386 -9.43 -16.24 86.12
C LYS A 386 -8.93 -17.53 86.76
N MET A 387 -7.78 -17.49 87.43
CA MET A 387 -7.22 -18.65 88.12
C MET A 387 -8.10 -19.13 89.27
N LYS A 388 -8.70 -18.21 90.03
CA LYS A 388 -9.63 -18.56 91.12
C LYS A 388 -10.98 -19.07 90.60
N ALA A 389 -11.43 -18.59 89.44
CA ALA A 389 -12.62 -19.09 88.76
C ALA A 389 -12.41 -20.48 88.16
N ALA A 390 -11.27 -20.72 87.51
CA ALA A 390 -10.91 -22.00 86.92
C ALA A 390 -10.64 -23.08 87.99
N HIS A 391 -10.07 -22.71 89.13
CA HIS A 391 -9.73 -23.63 90.22
C HIS A 391 -10.23 -23.13 91.58
N PRO A 392 -11.51 -23.34 91.92
CA PRO A 392 -12.10 -22.81 93.16
C PRO A 392 -11.43 -23.31 94.45
N THR A 393 -10.80 -24.49 94.40
CA THR A 393 -10.13 -25.16 95.54
C THR A 393 -8.79 -24.54 95.94
N LEU A 394 -8.24 -23.60 95.14
CA LEU A 394 -6.98 -22.94 95.45
C LEU A 394 -7.09 -22.00 96.65
N THR A 395 -6.15 -22.13 97.58
CA THR A 395 -6.05 -21.22 98.73
C THR A 395 -5.37 -19.91 98.33
N PRO A 396 -5.48 -18.83 99.12
CA PRO A 396 -4.76 -17.58 98.85
C PRO A 396 -3.24 -17.76 98.70
N ASN A 397 -2.64 -18.70 99.44
CA ASN A 397 -1.22 -19.03 99.31
C ASN A 397 -0.89 -19.77 97.99
N ASP A 398 -1.83 -20.54 97.45
CA ASP A 398 -1.69 -21.19 96.16
C ASP A 398 -1.78 -20.17 95.01
N LEU A 399 -2.70 -19.21 95.10
CA LEU A 399 -2.80 -18.09 94.16
C LEU A 399 -1.54 -17.22 94.18
N ARG A 400 -0.97 -16.99 95.36
CA ARG A 400 0.33 -16.30 95.50
C ARG A 400 1.46 -17.02 94.78
N LEU A 401 1.52 -18.35 94.89
CA LEU A 401 2.47 -19.15 94.14
C LEU A 401 2.21 -19.06 92.62
N CYS A 402 0.94 -19.08 92.17
CA CYS A 402 0.60 -18.93 90.75
C CYS A 402 1.09 -17.60 90.17
N ALA A 403 0.94 -16.50 90.91
CA ALA A 403 1.40 -15.19 90.46
C ALA A 403 2.92 -15.14 90.26
N TYR A 404 3.70 -15.75 91.16
CA TYR A 404 5.15 -15.85 90.99
C TYR A 404 5.55 -16.73 89.80
N LEU A 405 4.81 -17.81 89.54
CA LEU A 405 5.03 -18.68 88.38
C LEU A 405 4.64 -18.01 87.06
N ARG A 406 3.62 -17.14 87.07
CA ARG A 406 3.20 -16.34 85.92
C ARG A 406 4.26 -15.33 85.48
N LEU A 407 5.06 -14.85 86.42
CA LEU A 407 6.26 -14.04 86.16
C LEU A 407 7.49 -14.87 85.76
N ASN A 408 7.30 -16.17 85.49
CA ASN A 408 8.34 -17.12 85.09
C ASN A 408 9.50 -17.26 86.12
N LEU A 409 9.22 -17.04 87.41
CA LEU A 409 10.22 -17.19 88.47
C LEU A 409 10.51 -18.68 88.77
N SER A 410 11.79 -19.00 88.91
CA SER A 410 12.26 -20.34 89.26
C SER A 410 12.01 -20.67 90.74
N SER A 411 12.01 -21.96 91.11
CA SER A 411 11.87 -22.36 92.53
C SER A 411 12.93 -21.76 93.45
N LYS A 412 14.13 -21.45 92.90
CA LYS A 412 15.22 -20.79 93.64
C LYS A 412 14.90 -19.32 93.94
N GLU A 413 14.22 -18.62 93.04
CA GLU A 413 13.82 -17.21 93.21
C GLU A 413 12.55 -17.06 94.05
N VAL A 414 11.63 -18.03 93.97
CA VAL A 414 10.39 -18.03 94.77
C VAL A 414 10.65 -18.34 96.25
N ALA A 415 11.67 -19.13 96.56
CA ALA A 415 11.99 -19.56 97.92
C ALA A 415 12.27 -18.38 98.89
N PRO A 416 13.15 -17.42 98.55
CA PRO A 416 13.32 -16.19 99.34
C PRO A 416 12.03 -15.39 99.51
N LEU A 417 11.21 -15.27 98.44
CA LEU A 417 9.98 -14.47 98.46
C LEU A 417 8.89 -15.04 99.37
N LEU A 418 8.89 -16.35 99.56
CA LEU A 418 7.97 -17.06 100.46
C LEU A 418 8.58 -17.33 101.84
N ASN A 419 9.83 -16.95 102.07
CA ASN A 419 10.59 -17.24 103.29
C ASN A 419 10.57 -18.75 103.67
N ILE A 420 10.73 -19.62 102.67
CA ILE A 420 10.76 -21.08 102.83
C ILE A 420 11.89 -21.68 102.00
N SER A 421 12.27 -22.93 102.29
CA SER A 421 13.31 -23.62 101.50
C SER A 421 12.87 -23.87 100.05
N VAL A 422 13.82 -23.95 99.11
CA VAL A 422 13.58 -24.34 97.71
C VAL A 422 12.80 -25.66 97.63
N ARG A 423 13.16 -26.64 98.48
CA ARG A 423 12.46 -27.92 98.60
C ARG A 423 11.00 -27.76 99.01
N SER A 424 10.69 -26.81 99.88
CA SER A 424 9.30 -26.48 100.27
C SER A 424 8.51 -25.88 99.11
N VAL A 425 9.14 -25.08 98.24
CA VAL A 425 8.50 -24.54 97.03
C VAL A 425 8.20 -25.65 96.04
N GLU A 426 9.13 -26.58 95.81
CA GLU A 426 8.92 -27.73 94.92
C GLU A 426 7.75 -28.61 95.38
N ILE A 427 7.67 -28.89 96.68
CA ILE A 427 6.54 -29.61 97.27
C ILE A 427 5.23 -28.84 97.08
N LYS A 428 5.23 -27.51 97.26
CA LYS A 428 4.05 -26.68 96.99
C LYS A 428 3.65 -26.70 95.51
N ARG A 429 4.59 -26.66 94.57
CA ARG A 429 4.32 -26.78 93.12
C ARG A 429 3.70 -28.13 92.77
N TYR A 430 4.21 -29.22 93.36
CA TYR A 430 3.62 -30.54 93.20
C TYR A 430 2.17 -30.61 93.73
N ARG A 431 1.92 -30.02 94.90
CA ARG A 431 0.57 -29.91 95.48
C ARG A 431 -0.34 -29.04 94.61
N LEU A 432 0.16 -27.93 94.08
CA LEU A 432 -0.56 -27.03 93.19
C LEU A 432 -1.01 -27.76 91.92
N ARG A 433 -0.10 -28.55 91.32
CA ARG A 433 -0.40 -29.38 90.16
C ARG A 433 -1.53 -30.38 90.43
N LYS A 434 -1.51 -31.05 91.60
CA LYS A 434 -2.60 -31.95 92.01
C LYS A 434 -3.93 -31.23 92.21
N LYS A 435 -3.92 -30.02 92.79
CA LYS A 435 -5.15 -29.22 93.00
C LYS A 435 -5.76 -28.71 91.70
N MET A 436 -4.96 -28.56 90.65
CA MET A 436 -5.38 -28.12 89.31
C MET A 436 -5.69 -29.29 88.35
N GLU A 437 -5.60 -30.54 88.83
CA GLU A 437 -5.89 -31.75 88.04
C GLU A 437 -5.11 -31.86 86.71
N LEU A 438 -3.89 -31.31 86.67
CA LEU A 438 -3.07 -31.30 85.44
C LEU A 438 -2.52 -32.70 85.13
N SER A 439 -2.59 -33.09 83.85
CA SER A 439 -2.07 -34.37 83.33
C SER A 439 -0.56 -34.48 83.47
N HIS A 440 -0.01 -35.70 83.32
CA HIS A 440 1.41 -35.89 83.56
C HIS A 440 2.32 -35.12 82.58
N GLU A 441 1.82 -34.93 81.36
CA GLU A 441 2.51 -34.30 80.23
C GLU A 441 2.40 -32.78 80.22
N GLN A 442 1.44 -32.19 80.96
CA GLN A 442 1.26 -30.74 80.99
C GLN A 442 2.18 -30.07 82.02
N GLY A 443 3.00 -29.12 81.55
CA GLY A 443 3.88 -28.32 82.39
C GLY A 443 3.09 -27.31 83.24
N LEU A 444 3.33 -27.31 84.56
CA LEU A 444 2.64 -26.40 85.49
C LEU A 444 2.80 -24.91 85.13
N VAL A 445 4.00 -24.51 84.69
CA VAL A 445 4.29 -23.11 84.32
C VAL A 445 3.64 -22.75 82.99
N GLU A 446 3.74 -23.64 82.01
CA GLU A 446 3.16 -23.46 80.68
C GLU A 446 1.64 -23.30 80.74
N TYR A 447 0.96 -24.11 81.55
CA TYR A 447 -0.46 -23.94 81.81
C TYR A 447 -0.77 -22.58 82.46
N ILE A 448 -0.01 -22.20 83.49
CA ILE A 448 -0.17 -20.91 84.16
C ILE A 448 0.06 -19.73 83.20
N LEU A 449 0.96 -19.86 82.22
CA LEU A 449 1.21 -18.87 81.15
C LEU A 449 0.10 -18.84 80.07
N SER A 450 -0.71 -19.88 79.97
CA SER A 450 -1.83 -19.95 79.00
C SER A 450 -3.17 -19.40 79.50
N VAL A 451 -3.36 -19.26 80.82
CA VAL A 451 -4.57 -18.67 81.45
C VAL A 451 -4.56 -17.14 81.35
#